data_AF-A0A0U1RNQ3-F1
#
_entry.id   AF-A0A0U1RNQ3-F1
#
_cell.length_a   1.000
_cell.length_b   1.000
_cell.length_c   1.000
_cell.angle_alpha   90.00
_cell.angle_beta   90.00
_cell.angle_gamma   90.00
#
_symmetry.space_group_name_H-M   'P 1'
#
loop_
_entity.id
_entity.type
_entity.pdbx_description
1 polymer ?
#
loop_
_entity_poly.entity_id
_entity_poly.type
_entity_poly.pdbx_seq_one_letter_code
_entity_poly.pdbx_strand_id
1 'polypeptide(L)' 'GVSRLKAGSFLKMPSLHLLLFTSNTFSVIEGDAFIGLSYLQYLFIEDNKIGSISKNALRGLRSLTHLCVSP' A
#
# COMPACT_ATOMS: atom_id res chain seq x y z
N GLY A 1 -11.63 -12.50 -2.27
CA GLY A 1 -10.58 -12.11 -1.33
C GLY A 1 -9.37 -11.69 -2.12
N VAL A 2 -9.06 -10.40 -2.14
CA VAL A 2 -7.84 -9.91 -2.80
C VAL A 2 -6.67 -10.28 -1.90
N SER A 3 -5.90 -11.29 -2.30
CA SER A 3 -4.73 -11.75 -1.54
C SER A 3 -3.44 -11.03 -1.91
N ARG A 4 -3.43 -10.32 -3.05
CA ARG A 4 -2.23 -9.66 -3.56
C ARG A 4 -2.53 -8.24 -3.96
N LEU A 5 -1.73 -7.30 -3.45
CA LEU A 5 -1.76 -5.92 -3.91
C LEU A 5 -0.78 -5.76 -5.07
N LYS A 6 -1.33 -5.61 -6.28
CA LYS A 6 -0.57 -5.59 -7.53
C LYS A 6 0.00 -4.21 -7.82
N ALA A 7 1.06 -4.18 -8.62
CA ALA A 7 1.60 -2.95 -9.19
C ALA A 7 0.50 -2.09 -9.84
N GLY A 8 0.52 -0.78 -9.56
CA GLY A 8 -0.39 0.17 -10.22
C GLY A 8 -1.86 0.07 -9.81
N SER A 9 -2.18 -0.60 -8.70
CA SER A 9 -3.56 -0.77 -8.23
C SER A 9 -4.30 0.57 -7.97
N PHE A 10 -3.56 1.68 -7.81
CA PHE A 10 -4.10 3.01 -7.49
C PHE A 10 -3.79 4.10 -8.54
N LEU A 11 -3.38 3.73 -9.75
CA LEU A 11 -3.01 4.71 -10.80
C LEU A 11 -4.12 5.71 -11.13
N LYS A 12 -5.39 5.36 -10.89
CA LYS A 12 -6.55 6.22 -11.14
C LYS A 12 -6.98 7.05 -9.92
N MET A 13 -6.22 7.03 -8.83
CA MET A 13 -6.57 7.66 -7.55
C MET A 13 -5.43 8.57 -7.01
N PRO A 14 -4.84 9.46 -7.84
CA PRO A 14 -3.63 10.19 -7.46
C PRO A 14 -3.82 11.16 -6.29
N SER A 15 -5.06 11.58 -6.02
CA SER A 15 -5.41 12.54 -4.97
C SER A 15 -5.68 11.92 -3.59
N LEU A 16 -5.47 10.61 -3.42
CA LEU A 16 -5.64 9.98 -2.12
C LEU A 16 -4.61 10.50 -1.12
N HIS A 17 -5.09 10.87 0.06
CA HIS A 17 -4.28 11.32 1.20
C HIS A 17 -4.17 10.26 2.30
N LEU A 18 -5.20 9.41 2.43
CA LEU A 18 -5.30 8.35 3.42
C LEU A 18 -5.71 7.04 2.74
N LEU A 19 -4.99 5.97 3.04
CA LEU A 19 -5.31 4.62 2.61
C LEU A 19 -5.24 3.67 3.79
N LEU A 20 -6.38 3.02 4.07
CA LEU A 20 -6.56 2.08 5.18
C LEU A 20 -6.84 0.68 4.64
N PHE A 21 -5.93 -0.25 4.91
CA PHE A 21 -6.09 -1.67 4.69
C PHE A 21 -6.00 -2.42 6.01
N THR A 22 -7.00 -2.25 6.86
CA THR A 22 -7.11 -2.98 8.13
C THR A 22 -7.97 -4.23 7.96
N SER A 23 -7.63 -5.34 8.63
CA SER A 23 -8.42 -6.57 8.67
C SER A 23 -8.74 -7.18 7.31
N ASN A 24 -7.79 -7.09 6.37
CA ASN A 24 -7.89 -7.67 5.04
C ASN A 24 -7.12 -9.01 4.96
N THR A 25 -7.11 -9.63 3.78
CA THR A 25 -6.42 -10.91 3.55
C THR A 25 -5.20 -10.78 2.64
N PHE A 26 -4.60 -9.59 2.59
CA PHE A 26 -3.41 -9.37 1.79
C PHE A 26 -2.24 -10.20 2.33
N SER A 27 -1.63 -11.00 1.44
CA SER A 27 -0.47 -11.83 1.74
C SER A 27 0.78 -11.41 0.99
N VAL A 28 0.63 -10.69 -0.13
CA VAL A 28 1.75 -10.17 -0.92
C VAL A 28 1.49 -8.73 -1.33
N ILE A 29 2.48 -7.86 -1.09
CA ILE A 29 2.53 -6.51 -1.65
C ILE A 29 3.64 -6.46 -2.72
N GLU A 30 3.23 -6.33 -3.97
CA GLU A 30 4.15 -6.31 -5.12
C GLU A 30 4.94 -5.00 -5.21
N GLY A 31 5.99 -4.98 -6.04
CA GLY A 31 6.69 -3.74 -6.35
C GLY A 31 5.75 -2.75 -7.03
N ASP A 32 5.90 -1.45 -6.75
CA ASP A 32 5.06 -0.41 -7.33
C ASP A 32 3.55 -0.55 -7.03
N ALA A 33 3.19 -1.29 -5.98
CA ALA A 33 1.79 -1.47 -5.57
C ALA A 33 1.08 -0.12 -5.35
N PHE A 34 1.79 0.86 -4.79
CA PHE A 34 1.29 2.19 -4.50
C PHE A 34 1.75 3.28 -5.49
N ILE A 35 2.25 2.89 -6.67
CA ILE A 35 2.67 3.87 -7.68
C ILE A 35 1.51 4.77 -8.11
N GLY A 36 1.78 6.06 -8.28
CA GLY A 36 0.78 7.08 -8.60
C GLY A 36 0.17 7.78 -7.37
N LEU A 37 0.38 7.26 -6.16
CA LEU A 37 -0.06 7.87 -4.91
C LEU A 37 0.92 8.91 -4.37
N SER A 38 1.33 9.86 -5.20
CA SER A 38 2.35 10.84 -4.84
C SER A 38 1.95 11.76 -3.68
N TYR A 39 0.65 11.98 -3.48
CA TYR A 39 0.08 12.85 -2.44
C TYR A 39 -0.39 12.09 -1.19
N LEU A 40 -0.19 10.77 -1.13
CA LEU A 40 -0.61 9.98 0.02
C LEU A 40 0.24 10.33 1.24
N GLN A 41 -0.42 10.65 2.35
CA GLN A 41 0.20 11.06 3.60
C GLN A 41 0.15 9.93 4.64
N TYR A 42 -0.92 9.14 4.62
CA TYR A 42 -1.20 8.12 5.62
C TYR A 42 -1.46 6.77 4.95
N LEU A 43 -0.64 5.78 5.28
CA LEU A 43 -0.80 4.40 4.82
C LEU A 43 -0.80 3.46 6.02
N PHE A 44 -1.93 2.81 6.26
CA PHE A 44 -2.07 1.79 7.30
C PHE A 44 -2.41 0.45 6.66
N ILE A 45 -1.58 -0.55 6.90
CA ILE A 45 -1.77 -1.92 6.48
C ILE A 45 -1.64 -2.80 7.73
N GLU A 46 -2.76 -2.99 8.39
CA GLU A 46 -2.83 -3.60 9.73
C GLU A 46 -3.73 -4.84 9.69
N ASP A 47 -3.50 -5.79 10.59
CA ASP A 47 -4.31 -7.00 10.73
C ASP A 47 -4.51 -7.76 9.40
N ASN A 48 -3.46 -7.86 8.60
CA ASN A 48 -3.42 -8.64 7.37
C ASN A 48 -2.69 -9.97 7.57
N LYS A 49 -2.36 -10.67 6.48
CA LYS A 49 -1.60 -11.93 6.51
C LYS A 49 -0.32 -11.80 5.70
N ILE A 50 0.38 -10.68 5.85
CA ILE A 50 1.45 -10.27 4.94
C ILE A 50 2.65 -11.20 5.11
N GLY A 51 2.88 -12.08 4.14
CA GLY A 51 4.06 -12.94 4.10
C GLY A 51 5.22 -12.32 3.33
N SER A 52 4.96 -11.37 2.44
CA SER A 52 6.00 -10.76 1.60
C SER A 52 5.65 -9.33 1.17
N ILE A 53 6.62 -8.43 1.32
CA ILE A 53 6.57 -7.05 0.81
C ILE A 53 7.78 -6.84 -0.10
N SER A 54 7.55 -6.38 -1.32
CA SER A 54 8.63 -5.99 -2.23
C SER A 54 9.39 -4.77 -1.69
N LYS A 55 10.72 -4.76 -1.83
CA LYS A 55 11.57 -3.59 -1.52
C LYS A 55 11.15 -2.31 -2.26
N ASN A 56 10.45 -2.45 -3.38
CA ASN A 56 9.97 -1.33 -4.21
C ASN A 56 8.47 -1.06 -4.01
N ALA A 57 7.81 -1.68 -3.05
CA ALA A 57 6.36 -1.54 -2.85
C ALA A 57 5.95 -0.08 -2.62
N LEU A 58 6.71 0.65 -1.80
CA LEU A 58 6.45 2.03 -1.38
C LEU A 58 7.05 3.08 -2.32
N ARG A 59 7.59 2.68 -3.48
CA ARG A 59 8.23 3.61 -4.42
C ARG A 59 7.22 4.64 -4.92
N GLY A 60 7.60 5.91 -4.87
CA GLY A 60 6.79 7.03 -5.37
C GLY A 60 5.85 7.67 -4.36
N LEU A 61 5.78 7.16 -3.13
CA LEU A 61 5.03 7.75 -2.01
C LEU A 61 5.74 8.99 -1.43
N ARG A 62 5.81 10.08 -2.22
CA ARG A 62 6.62 11.26 -1.91
C ARG A 62 6.13 12.09 -0.72
N SER A 63 4.82 12.09 -0.47
CA SER A 63 4.20 12.87 0.61
C SER A 63 3.91 12.05 1.88
N LEU A 64 4.38 10.81 1.96
CA LEU A 64 4.04 9.92 3.06
C LEU A 64 4.69 10.39 4.36
N THR A 65 3.87 10.60 5.38
CA THR A 65 4.30 11.03 6.71
C THR A 65 4.05 9.98 7.77
N HIS A 66 3.05 9.13 7.56
CA HIS A 66 2.68 8.06 8.48
C HIS A 66 2.55 6.74 7.74
N LEU A 67 3.31 5.76 8.21
CA LEU A 67 3.30 4.39 7.70
C LEU A 67 3.15 3.45 8.89
N CYS A 68 2.07 2.67 8.90
CA CYS A 68 1.95 1.51 9.76
C CYS A 68 1.80 0.25 8.92
N VAL A 69 2.67 -0.72 9.17
CA VAL A 69 2.60 -2.04 8.56
C VAL A 69 2.80 -3.06 9.66
N SER A 70 1.75 -3.79 10.01
CA SER A 70 1.85 -4.91 10.95
C SER A 70 2.04 -6.22 10.17
N PRO A 71 2.88 -7.16 10.67
CA PRO A 71 2.93 -8.53 10.17
C PRO A 71 1.56 -9.22 10.22
#